data_AF-A0A834A2P2-F1
#
_entry.id   AF-A0A834A2P2-F1
#
_cell.length_a   1.000
_cell.length_b   1.000
_cell.length_c   1.000
_cell.angle_alpha   90.00
_cell.angle_beta   90.00
_cell.angle_gamma   90.00
#
_symmetry.space_group_name_H-M   'P 1'
#
loop_
_entity.id
_entity.type
_entity.pdbx_description
1 polymer ?
#
loop_
_entity_poly.entity_id
_entity_poly.type
_entity_poly.pdbx_seq_one_letter_code
_entity_poly.pdbx_strand_id
1 'polypeptide(L)' 'MKLHWQFSQGGAIQNRKSKRCLELQENSDSEFGFQLVLQKCSGQHWSITNVLRSLAS' A
#
# COMPACT_ATOMS: atom_id res chain seq x y z
N MET A 1 12.08 12.59 10.99
CA MET A 1 11.58 11.85 9.81
C MET A 1 10.06 11.89 9.78
N LYS A 2 9.42 12.37 8.70
CA LYS A 2 7.97 12.22 8.54
C LYS A 2 7.72 11.04 7.60
N LEU A 3 7.09 9.99 8.12
CA LEU A 3 6.65 8.87 7.29
C LEU A 3 5.60 9.43 6.31
N HIS A 4 5.87 9.38 5.01
CA HIS A 4 4.96 9.91 3.99
C HIS A 4 3.82 8.94 3.63
N TRP A 5 3.59 7.92 4.46
CA TRP A 5 2.62 6.86 4.19
C TRP A 5 1.46 6.91 5.18
N GLN A 6 0.26 6.66 4.67
CA GLN A 6 -0.94 6.42 5.44
C GLN A 6 -1.30 4.96 5.29
N PHE A 7 -1.30 4.24 6.41
CA PHE A 7 -1.76 2.86 6.49
C PHE A 7 -3.17 2.85 7.06
N SER A 8 -4.05 2.11 6.40
CA SER A 8 -5.41 1.84 6.87
C SER A 8 -5.65 0.34 6.74
N GLN A 9 -5.93 -0.34 7.86
CA GLN A 9 -6.26 -1.77 7.80
C GLN A 9 -7.55 -1.96 7.00
N GLY A 10 -7.54 -2.89 6.06
CA GLY A 10 -8.67 -3.12 5.16
C GLY A 10 -8.96 -1.92 4.28
N GLY A 11 -8.00 -1.00 4.06
CA GLY A 11 -8.13 0.19 3.23
C GLY A 11 -6.92 0.38 2.32
N ALA A 12 -6.87 1.51 1.62
CA ALA A 12 -5.75 1.86 0.76
C ALA A 12 -4.49 2.22 1.57
N ILE A 13 -3.33 1.91 1.00
CA ILE A 13 -2.04 2.37 1.51
C ILE A 13 -1.59 3.55 0.65
N GLN A 14 -1.71 4.77 1.17
CA GLN A 14 -1.49 6.00 0.40
C GLN A 14 -0.16 6.66 0.75
N ASN A 15 0.61 7.05 -0.26
CA ASN A 15 1.68 8.02 -0.09
C ASN A 15 1.08 9.44 -0.03
N ARG A 16 1.10 10.06 1.14
CA ARG A 16 0.53 11.40 1.40
C ARG A 16 1.21 12.52 0.61
N LYS A 17 2.46 12.33 0.16
CA LYS A 17 3.23 13.33 -0.61
C LYS A 17 2.81 13.33 -2.07
N SER A 18 2.81 12.15 -2.72
CA SER A 18 2.42 12.03 -4.14
C SER A 18 0.92 11.88 -4.36
N LYS A 19 0.15 11.63 -3.27
CA LYS A 19 -1.28 11.30 -3.29
C LYS A 19 -1.63 10.02 -4.05
N ARG A 20 -0.63 9.18 -4.38
CA ARG A 20 -0.79 7.88 -5.02
C ARG A 20 -0.94 6.76 -3.99
N CYS A 21 -1.60 5.67 -4.39
CA CYS A 21 -1.78 4.49 -3.57
C CYS A 21 -0.88 3.35 -4.06
N LEU A 22 -0.49 2.48 -3.13
CA LEU A 22 0.06 1.17 -3.46
C LEU A 22 -1.08 0.29 -3.98
N GLU A 23 -0.93 -0.17 -5.21
CA GLU A 23 -1.96 -0.91 -5.93
C GLU A 23 -1.35 -2.17 -6.57
N LEU A 24 -2.17 -3.19 -6.75
CA LEU A 24 -1.85 -4.37 -7.57
C LEU A 24 -2.28 -4.10 -9.01
N GLN A 25 -1.38 -4.28 -9.97
CA GLN A 25 -1.67 -4.14 -11.39
C GLN A 25 -1.31 -5.43 -12.12
N GLU A 26 -2.19 -5.88 -13.02
CA GLU A 26 -1.89 -6.99 -13.94
C GLU A 26 -0.66 -6.66 -14.78
N ASN A 27 0.27 -7.61 -14.85
CA ASN A 27 1.44 -7.53 -15.69
C ASN A 27 1.84 -8.95 -16.13
N SER A 28 1.56 -9.28 -17.39
CA SER A 28 1.87 -10.58 -17.99
C SER A 28 3.37 -10.91 -18.00
N ASP A 29 4.22 -9.89 -17.94
CA ASP A 29 5.68 -10.05 -17.97
C ASP A 29 6.24 -10.30 -16.56
N SER A 30 5.43 -10.14 -15.51
CA SER A 30 5.81 -10.46 -14.14
C SER A 30 5.61 -11.96 -13.86
N GLU A 31 6.49 -12.54 -13.04
CA GLU A 31 6.48 -13.97 -12.69
C GLU A 31 5.11 -14.47 -12.19
N PHE A 32 4.35 -13.61 -11.51
CA PHE A 32 3.07 -13.95 -10.89
C PHE A 32 1.87 -13.32 -11.61
N GLY A 33 2.05 -12.70 -12.78
CA GLY A 33 1.00 -12.02 -13.54
C GLY A 33 0.53 -10.69 -12.93
N PHE A 34 1.10 -10.27 -11.80
CA PHE A 34 0.80 -9.01 -11.11
C PHE A 34 2.07 -8.34 -10.57
N GLN A 35 2.01 -7.02 -10.47
CA GLN A 35 3.05 -6.19 -9.87
C GLN A 35 2.47 -5.16 -8.91
N LEU A 36 3.26 -4.79 -7.90
CA LEU A 36 2.96 -3.66 -7.02
C LEU A 36 3.38 -2.36 -7.68
N VAL A 37 2.47 -1.40 -7.76
CA VAL A 37 2.72 -0.09 -8.39
C VAL A 37 2.22 1.06 -7.53
N LEU A 38 2.78 2.25 -7.79
CA LEU A 38 2.26 3.50 -7.25
C LEU A 38 1.48 4.26 -8.31
N GLN A 39 0.16 4.22 -8.20
CA GLN A 39 -0.75 4.82 -9.18
C GLN A 39 -1.93 5.57 -8.53
N LYS A 40 -2.86 6.04 -9.36
CA LYS A 40 -4.09 6.66 -8.87
C LYS A 40 -4.85 5.63 -8.02
N CYS A 41 -5.30 6.06 -6.85
CA CYS A 41 -6.05 5.19 -5.94
C CYS A 41 -7.33 4.69 -6.62
N SER A 42 -7.50 3.36 -6.68
CA SER A 42 -8.66 2.70 -7.29
C SER A 42 -9.61 2.10 -6.27
N GLY A 43 -9.26 2.17 -4.98
CA GLY A 43 -10.07 1.62 -3.89
C GLY A 43 -9.67 0.20 -3.48
N GLN A 44 -8.43 -0.21 -3.75
CA GLN A 44 -7.93 -1.49 -3.26
C GLN A 44 -7.80 -1.50 -1.73
N HIS A 45 -8.10 -2.66 -1.15
CA HIS A 45 -8.09 -2.90 0.28
C HIS A 45 -6.96 -3.87 0.64
N TRP A 46 -6.14 -3.48 1.61
CA TRP A 46 -5.02 -4.29 2.06
C TRP A 46 -5.29 -4.89 3.44
N SER A 47 -5.09 -6.20 3.58
CA SER A 47 -5.11 -6.88 4.88
C SER A 47 -3.67 -7.08 5.36
N ILE A 48 -3.26 -6.32 6.39
CA ILE A 48 -1.94 -6.46 7.00
C ILE A 48 -2.08 -7.37 8.22
N THR A 49 -1.36 -8.48 8.23
CA THR A 49 -1.49 -9.51 9.29
C THR A 49 -0.48 -9.34 10.43
N ASN A 50 0.70 -8.75 10.15
CA ASN A 50 1.77 -8.56 11.12
C ASN A 50 2.04 -7.07 11.35
N VAL A 51 1.21 -6.45 12.19
CA VAL A 51 1.34 -5.02 12.52
C VAL A 51 2.20 -4.85 13.77
N LEU A 52 3.39 -4.27 13.61
CA LEU A 52 4.17 -3.75 14.73
C LEU A 52 3.50 -2.47 15.23
N ARG A 53 2.68 -2.59 16.28
CA ARG A 53 2.26 -1.43 17.06
C ARG A 53 3.47 -1.00 17.90
N SER A 54 3.66 0.31 18.09
CA SER A 54 4.73 0.76 18.98
C SER A 54 4.60 0.00 20.30
N LEU A 55 5.67 -0.67 20.72
CA LEU A 55 5.83 -1.04 22.11
C LEU A 55 5.89 0.30 22.85
N ALA A 56 4.74 0.80 23.29
CA ALA A 56 4.69 1.97 24.13
C ALA A 56 5.31 1.55 25.46
N SER A 57 6.57 1.93 25.65
CA SER A 57 7.23 2.05 26.96
C SER A 57 6.81 3.36 27.60
#